data_AF-A0A7V2AMV8-F1
#
_entry.id   AF-A0A7V2AMV8-F1
#
_cell.length_a   1.000
_cell.length_b   1.000
_cell.length_c   1.000
_cell.angle_alpha   90.00
_cell.angle_beta   90.00
_cell.angle_gamma   90.00
#
_symmetry.space_group_name_H-M   'P 1'
#
loop_
_entity.id
_entity.type
_entity.pdbx_description
1 polymer ?
#
loop_
_entity_poly.entity_id
_entity_poly.type
_entity_poly.pdbx_seq_one_letter_code
_entity_poly.pdbx_strand_id
1 'polypeptide(L)' 'MALTSKELMLLQDNIKMAQNSIKFMQGCAEIAQDPQVKSICQQMASDHQNDLQTMIKHINTAAMQ' A
#
# COMPACT_ATOMS: atom_id res chain seq x y z
N MET A 1 21.40 0.07 -9.52
CA MET A 1 20.92 0.61 -10.81
C MET A 1 19.90 1.67 -10.48
N ALA A 2 20.04 2.86 -11.07
CA ALA A 2 19.06 3.92 -10.91
C ALA A 2 17.75 3.51 -11.59
N LEU A 3 16.61 3.82 -10.95
CA LEU A 3 15.30 3.64 -11.57
C LEU A 3 15.13 4.65 -12.71
N THR A 4 14.51 4.23 -13.79
CA THR A 4 14.09 5.14 -14.86
C THR A 4 12.93 6.02 -14.38
N SER A 5 12.70 7.14 -15.07
CA SER A 5 11.58 8.04 -14.76
C SER A 5 10.21 7.36 -14.84
N LYS A 6 10.04 6.38 -15.74
CA LYS A 6 8.80 5.60 -15.86
C LYS A 6 8.59 4.68 -14.65
N GLU A 7 9.65 4.02 -14.18
CA GLU A 7 9.59 3.16 -12.99
C GLU A 7 9.33 3.97 -11.73
N LEU A 8 9.92 5.17 -11.60
CA LEU A 8 9.65 6.09 -10.50
C LEU A 8 8.18 6.53 -10.49
N MET A 9 7.62 6.90 -11.65
CA MET A 9 6.22 7.29 -11.76
C MET A 9 5.28 6.13 -11.40
N LEU A 10 5.55 4.93 -11.91
CA LEU A 10 4.77 3.73 -11.57
C LEU A 10 4.82 3.42 -10.07
N LEU A 11 5.98 3.58 -9.44
CA LEU A 11 6.14 3.38 -8.00
C LEU A 11 5.33 4.40 -7.19
N GLN A 12 5.32 5.67 -7.60
CA GLN A 12 4.50 6.72 -6.98
C GLN A 12 3.00 6.43 -7.09
N ASP A 13 2.55 5.99 -8.27
CA ASP A 13 1.15 5.62 -8.49
C ASP A 13 0.76 4.42 -7.60
N ASN A 14 1.60 3.40 -7.53
CA ASN A 14 1.35 2.23 -6.68
C ASN A 14 1.37 2.56 -5.18
N ILE A 15 2.23 3.48 -4.74
CA ILE A 15 2.22 4.00 -3.36
C ILE A 15 0.85 4.63 -3.04
N LYS A 16 0.34 5.47 -3.95
CA LYS A 16 -0.97 6.11 -3.78
C LYS A 16 -2.11 5.08 -3.80
N MET A 17 -2.03 4.08 -4.66
CA MET A 17 -3.00 2.98 -4.68
C MET A 17 -2.98 2.21 -3.36
N ALA A 18 -1.82 1.80 -2.86
CA ALA A 18 -1.72 1.08 -1.57
C ALA A 18 -2.31 1.91 -0.42
N GLN A 19 -2.02 3.21 -0.34
CA GLN A 19 -2.62 4.10 0.66
C GLN A 19 -4.16 4.14 0.58
N ASN A 20 -4.72 4.20 -0.64
CA ASN A 20 -6.16 4.18 -0.84
C ASN A 20 -6.78 2.83 -0.46
N SER A 21 -6.12 1.72 -0.84
CA SER A 21 -6.56 0.37 -0.49
C SER A 21 -6.58 0.15 1.02
N ILE A 22 -5.56 0.62 1.76
CA ILE A 22 -5.52 0.55 3.22
C ILE A 22 -6.75 1.24 3.82
N LYS A 23 -7.03 2.49 3.41
CA LYS A 23 -8.19 3.25 3.91
C LYS A 23 -9.51 2.56 3.58
N PHE A 24 -9.63 2.06 2.35
CA PHE A 24 -10.83 1.37 1.90
C PHE A 24 -11.06 0.09 2.72
N MET A 25 -10.03 -0.74 2.91
CA MET A 25 -10.11 -1.96 3.72
C MET A 25 -10.43 -1.67 5.19
N GLN A 26 -9.82 -0.62 5.77
CA GLN A 26 -10.15 -0.18 7.12
C GLN A 26 -11.62 0.24 7.24
N GLY A 27 -12.13 1.03 6.29
CA GLY A 27 -13.54 1.40 6.24
C GLY A 27 -14.47 0.19 6.09
N CYS A 28 -14.10 -0.79 5.25
CA CYS A 28 -14.84 -2.07 5.14
C CYS A 28 -14.86 -2.83 6.47
N ALA A 29 -13.73 -2.91 7.17
CA ALA A 29 -13.63 -3.58 8.47
C ALA A 29 -14.47 -2.90 9.57
N GLU A 30 -14.67 -1.59 9.47
CA GLU A 30 -15.50 -0.82 10.41
C GLU A 30 -17.00 -1.07 10.21
N ILE A 31 -17.45 -1.18 8.96
CA ILE A 31 -18.89 -1.40 8.63
C ILE A 31 -19.28 -2.89 8.57
N ALA A 32 -18.31 -3.79 8.49
CA ALA A 32 -18.56 -5.23 8.46
C ALA A 32 -19.14 -5.71 9.80
N GLN A 33 -20.29 -6.38 9.72
CA GLN A 33 -20.92 -7.05 10.88
C GLN A 33 -20.43 -8.48 11.06
N ASP A 34 -20.03 -9.14 9.97
CA ASP A 34 -19.47 -10.49 10.01
C ASP A 34 -18.02 -10.46 10.54
N PRO A 35 -17.71 -11.22 11.62
CA PRO A 35 -16.37 -11.23 12.20
C PRO A 35 -15.27 -11.75 11.27
N GLN A 36 -15.57 -12.71 10.39
CA GLN A 36 -14.60 -13.25 9.44
C GLN A 36 -14.28 -12.22 8.37
N VAL A 37 -15.29 -11.54 7.83
CA VAL A 37 -15.11 -10.45 6.86
C VAL A 37 -14.28 -9.34 7.47
N LYS A 38 -14.57 -8.95 8.71
CA LYS A 38 -13.76 -7.95 9.43
C LYS A 38 -12.29 -8.36 9.54
N SER A 39 -12.03 -9.61 9.92
CA SER A 39 -10.66 -10.14 10.02
C SER A 39 -9.94 -10.13 8.68
N ILE A 40 -10.63 -10.48 7.59
CA ILE A 40 -10.05 -10.46 6.23
C ILE A 40 -9.70 -9.03 5.83
N CYS A 41 -10.60 -8.06 6.02
CA CYS A 41 -10.33 -6.66 5.71
C CYS A 41 -9.15 -6.11 6.52
N GLN A 42 -9.04 -6.47 7.80
CA GLN A 42 -7.90 -6.08 8.64
C GLN A 42 -6.59 -6.69 8.15
N GLN A 43 -6.59 -7.97 7.75
CA GLN A 43 -5.41 -8.61 7.18
C GLN A 43 -4.98 -7.93 5.86
N MET A 44 -5.93 -7.68 4.96
CA MET A 44 -5.64 -7.00 3.68
C MET A 44 -5.08 -5.59 3.89
N ALA A 45 -5.58 -4.84 4.88
CA ALA A 45 -5.02 -3.54 5.24
C ALA A 45 -3.56 -3.67 5.72
N SER A 46 -3.26 -4.70 6.51
CA SER A 46 -1.88 -4.99 6.96
C SER A 46 -0.95 -5.36 5.80
N ASP A 47 -1.43 -6.18 4.86
CA ASP A 47 -0.63 -6.58 3.69
C ASP A 47 -0.27 -5.37 2.83
N HIS A 48 -1.24 -4.50 2.55
CA HIS A 48 -0.98 -3.25 1.82
C HIS A 48 -0.08 -2.27 2.58
N GLN A 49 -0.08 -2.28 3.91
CA GLN A 49 0.90 -1.50 4.71
C GLN A 49 2.33 -2.02 4.50
N ASN A 50 2.53 -3.33 4.44
CA ASN A 50 3.83 -3.92 4.16
C ASN A 50 4.32 -3.59 2.74
N ASP A 51 3.42 -3.68 1.75
CA ASP A 51 3.71 -3.28 0.36
C ASP A 51 4.12 -1.81 0.28
N LEU A 52 3.34 -0.93 0.94
CA LEU A 52 3.60 0.50 1.00
C LEU A 52 4.98 0.80 1.59
N GLN A 53 5.34 0.18 2.71
CA GLN A 53 6.65 0.36 3.34
C GLN A 53 7.79 -0.08 2.41
N THR A 54 7.60 -1.19 1.69
CA THR A 54 8.58 -1.69 0.73
C THR A 54 8.77 -0.70 -0.42
N MET A 55 7.68 -0.20 -1.01
CA MET A 55 7.74 0.79 -2.08
C MET A 55 8.38 2.12 -1.63
N ILE A 56 8.08 2.59 -0.41
CA ILE A 56 8.72 3.78 0.17
C ILE A 56 10.24 3.57 0.34
N LYS A 57 10.69 2.38 0.75
CA LYS A 57 12.13 2.10 0.82
C LYS A 57 12.81 2.18 -0.55
N HIS A 58 12.16 1.66 -1.58
CA HIS A 58 12.67 1.74 -2.96
C HIS A 58 12.73 3.17 -3.47
N ILE A 59 11.69 3.99 -3.24
CA ILE A 59 11.68 5.38 -3.72
C ILE A 59 12.72 6.25 -2.99
N ASN A 60 12.91 6.04 -1.69
CA ASN A 60 13.93 6.75 -0.92
C ASN A 60 15.34 6.37 -1.37
N THR A 61 15.57 5.08 -1.65
CA THR A 61 16.86 4.60 -2.18
C THR A 61 17.14 5.21 -3.55
N ALA A 62 16.12 5.38 -4.39
CA ALA A 62 16.27 6.01 -5.70
C ALA A 62 16.49 7.54 -5.61
N ALA A 63 15.91 8.21 -4.61
CA ALA A 63 16.12 9.65 -4.39
C ALA A 63 17.51 9.99 -3.82
N MET A 64 18.21 9.00 -3.24
CA MET A 64 19.57 9.14 -2.73
C MET A 64 20.68 8.80 -3.75
N GLN A 65 20.31 8.29 -4.92
CA GLN A 65 21.23 8.00 -6.04
C GLN A 65 21.32 9.20 -6.98
#